data_AF-A0A3M2B9J7-F1
#
_entry.id   AF-A0A3M2B9J7-F1
#
_cell.length_a   1.000
_cell.length_b   1.000
_cell.length_c   1.000
_cell.angle_alpha   90.00
_cell.angle_beta   90.00
_cell.angle_gamma   90.00
#
_symmetry.space_group_name_H-M   'P 1'
#
loop_
_entity.id
_entity.type
_entity.pdbx_description
1 polymer ?
#
loop_
_entity_poly.entity_id
_entity_poly.type
_entity_poly.pdbx_seq_one_letter_code
_entity_poly.pdbx_strand_id
1 'polypeptide(L)'
;ALLRRFGSKERLLRAFTRREVLRTEAVFCAAPARARRPLAELEATLRDLGRRLGEADALAAYLAFLHTEMRDPEGRALLAGAWRTCVEAFRRWIAAAQAAGELDVAPGLEVALAERARVALDGALMGWTLVRRGRLEDWLVAQVLAVLEPHVPAGTSPWTPERCEPTPAVDPWRPPAGGEEGGRT
;
A
#
# COMPACT_ATOMS: atom_id res chain seq x y z
N ALA A 1 10.94 14.83 30.87
CA ALA A 1 11.21 15.85 29.81
C ALA A 1 10.14 15.86 28.70
N LEU A 2 9.79 14.73 28.09
CA LEU A 2 8.80 14.67 26.99
C LEU A 2 7.40 15.15 27.38
N LEU A 3 6.86 14.75 28.54
CA LEU A 3 5.55 15.23 29.02
C LEU A 3 5.51 16.74 29.31
N ARG A 4 6.65 17.38 29.64
CA ARG A 4 6.74 18.85 29.77
C ARG A 4 6.69 19.57 28.42
N ARG A 5 7.23 18.98 27.36
CA ARG A 5 7.20 19.53 26.00
C ARG A 5 5.87 19.26 25.30
N PHE A 6 5.31 18.07 25.50
CA PHE A 6 4.11 17.60 24.82
C PHE A 6 2.84 17.65 25.66
N GLY A 7 2.85 18.05 26.92
CA GLY A 7 1.66 18.38 27.73
C GLY A 7 0.74 17.20 28.10
N SER A 8 0.62 16.17 27.25
CA SER A 8 -0.11 14.93 27.52
C SER A 8 0.51 13.76 26.76
N LYS A 9 0.25 12.53 27.25
CA LYS A 9 0.62 11.28 26.57
C LYS A 9 0.02 11.21 25.16
N GLU A 10 -1.22 11.66 25.02
CA GLU A 10 -1.94 11.66 23.75
C GLU A 10 -1.30 12.59 22.71
N ARG A 11 -0.89 13.80 23.11
CA ARG A 11 -0.16 14.73 22.24
C ARG A 11 1.23 14.20 21.86
N LEU A 12 1.91 13.48 22.75
CA LEU A 12 3.18 12.83 22.45
C LEU A 12 3.00 11.71 21.40
N LEU A 13 2.02 10.83 21.60
CA LEU A 13 1.74 9.73 20.66
C LEU A 13 1.34 10.27 19.29
N ARG A 14 0.47 11.28 19.22
CA ARG A 14 0.15 11.95 17.96
C ARG A 14 1.38 12.55 17.28
N ALA A 15 2.22 13.29 18.01
CA ALA A 15 3.41 13.90 17.43
C ALA A 15 4.41 12.86 16.91
N PHE A 16 4.58 11.75 17.63
CA PHE A 16 5.38 10.62 17.18
C PHE A 16 4.80 9.99 15.92
N THR A 17 3.49 9.72 15.88
CA THR A 17 2.88 9.07 14.73
C THR A 17 2.82 9.97 13.51
N ARG A 18 2.57 11.27 13.66
CA ARG A 18 2.68 12.25 12.57
C ARG A 18 4.06 12.18 11.93
N ARG A 19 5.12 12.03 12.73
CA ARG A 19 6.49 11.86 12.23
C ARG A 19 6.69 10.54 11.50
N GLU A 20 6.16 9.44 12.01
CA GLU A 20 6.34 8.12 11.39
C GLU A 20 5.53 7.94 10.09
N VAL A 21 4.31 8.49 10.01
CA VAL A 21 3.51 8.57 8.76
C VAL A 21 4.31 9.35 7.70
N LEU A 22 4.77 10.56 8.05
CA LEU A 22 5.54 11.39 7.13
C LEU A 22 6.87 10.74 6.72
N ARG A 23 7.51 9.97 7.60
CA ARG A 23 8.78 9.29 7.32
C ARG A 23 8.60 8.09 6.39
N THR A 24 7.56 7.29 6.63
CA THR A 24 7.23 6.13 5.78
C THR A 24 6.86 6.60 4.37
N GLU A 25 6.06 7.65 4.28
CA GLU A 25 5.72 8.28 3.00
C GLU A 25 6.93 8.93 2.34
N ALA A 26 7.82 9.61 3.09
CA ALA A 26 9.00 10.26 2.51
C ALA A 26 9.95 9.26 1.82
N VAL A 27 10.07 8.03 2.33
CA VAL A 27 10.87 6.97 1.70
C VAL A 27 10.23 6.51 0.38
N PHE A 28 8.91 6.33 0.35
CA PHE A 28 8.17 5.97 -0.86
C PHE A 28 8.12 7.13 -1.90
N CYS A 29 8.05 8.37 -1.40
CA CYS A 29 7.86 9.57 -2.21
C CYS A 29 9.16 10.13 -2.82
N ALA A 30 10.30 9.48 -2.59
CA ALA A 30 11.54 9.82 -3.26
C ALA A 30 11.47 9.33 -4.72
N ALA A 31 11.06 10.22 -5.63
CA ALA A 31 11.04 9.92 -7.06
C ALA A 31 12.47 9.92 -7.63
N PRO A 32 12.87 8.92 -8.43
CA PRO A 32 14.16 8.92 -9.08
C PRO A 32 14.06 9.73 -10.36
N ALA A 33 14.40 11.02 -10.28
CA ALA A 33 14.48 11.91 -11.44
C ALA A 33 15.49 11.44 -12.53
N ARG A 34 16.21 10.33 -12.30
CA ARG A 34 17.21 9.76 -13.21
C ARG A 34 17.12 8.23 -13.32
N ALA A 35 16.02 7.61 -12.92
CA ALA A 35 15.85 6.17 -13.08
C ALA A 35 15.95 5.79 -14.56
N ARG A 36 16.86 4.87 -14.87
CA ARG A 36 16.92 4.27 -16.23
C ARG A 36 15.79 3.28 -16.44
N ARG A 37 15.28 2.70 -15.34
CA ARG A 37 14.13 1.79 -15.35
C ARG A 37 13.09 2.15 -14.28
N PRO A 38 12.30 3.22 -14.49
CA PRO A 38 11.39 3.75 -13.48
C PRO A 38 10.40 2.71 -12.92
N LEU A 39 9.80 1.84 -13.75
CA LEU A 39 8.86 0.84 -13.25
C LEU A 39 9.54 -0.23 -12.39
N ALA A 40 10.76 -0.65 -12.74
CA ALA A 40 11.53 -1.59 -11.94
C ALA A 40 11.96 -0.99 -10.59
N GLU A 41 12.30 0.30 -10.56
CA GLU A 41 12.61 1.01 -9.31
C GLU A 41 11.36 1.24 -8.45
N LEU A 42 10.21 1.51 -9.06
CA LEU A 42 8.92 1.56 -8.37
C LEU A 42 8.57 0.21 -7.76
N GLU A 43 8.74 -0.88 -8.51
CA GLU A 43 8.58 -2.25 -8.01
C GLU A 43 9.47 -2.49 -6.78
N ALA A 44 10.76 -2.19 -6.88
CA ALA A 44 11.70 -2.35 -5.77
C ALA A 44 11.29 -1.52 -4.54
N THR A 45 10.78 -0.31 -4.75
CA THR A 45 10.27 0.59 -3.71
C THR A 45 9.03 0.00 -3.01
N LEU A 46 8.08 -0.53 -3.78
CA LEU A 46 6.89 -1.21 -3.24
C LEU A 46 7.26 -2.46 -2.45
N ARG A 47 8.26 -3.22 -2.93
CA ARG A 47 8.76 -4.39 -2.19
C ARG A 47 9.40 -3.99 -0.87
N ASP A 48 10.17 -2.90 -0.86
CA ASP A 48 10.78 -2.39 0.37
C ASP A 48 9.73 -1.91 1.37
N LEU A 49 8.69 -1.22 0.88
CA LEU A 49 7.55 -0.82 1.69
C LEU A 49 6.86 -2.04 2.33
N GLY A 50 6.55 -3.07 1.53
CA GLY A 50 5.94 -4.30 2.03
C GLY A 50 6.77 -4.98 3.12
N ARG A 51 8.09 -5.11 2.91
CA ARG A 51 9.00 -5.67 3.93
C ARG A 51 9.04 -4.86 5.22
N ARG A 52 8.97 -3.52 5.14
CA ARG A 52 8.97 -2.63 6.31
C ARG A 52 7.67 -2.65 7.08
N LEU A 53 6.54 -2.71 6.38
CA LEU A 53 5.22 -2.77 7.00
C LEU A 53 4.99 -4.12 7.67
N GLY A 54 5.67 -5.16 7.19
CA GLY A 54 5.91 -6.39 7.94
C GLY A 54 4.63 -7.14 8.31
N GLU A 55 4.65 -7.76 9.48
CA GLU A 55 3.67 -8.73 9.98
C GLU A 55 2.23 -8.19 9.98
N ALA A 56 1.28 -9.07 9.62
CA ALA A 56 -0.13 -8.72 9.44
C ALA A 56 -0.76 -8.03 10.65
N ASP A 57 -0.39 -8.43 11.87
CA ASP A 57 -0.97 -7.86 13.08
C ASP A 57 -0.44 -6.44 13.35
N ALA A 58 0.83 -6.17 13.05
CA ALA A 58 1.40 -4.84 13.13
C ALA A 58 0.75 -3.89 12.10
N LEU A 59 0.53 -4.38 10.88
CA LEU A 59 -0.18 -3.62 9.85
C LEU A 59 -1.65 -3.36 10.23
N ALA A 60 -2.36 -4.36 10.76
CA ALA A 60 -3.74 -4.20 11.22
C ALA A 60 -3.85 -3.17 12.35
N ALA A 61 -2.91 -3.19 13.30
CA ALA A 61 -2.85 -2.19 14.37
C ALA A 61 -2.59 -0.77 13.82
N TYR A 62 -1.69 -0.66 12.83
CA TYR A 62 -1.45 0.61 12.13
C TYR A 62 -2.71 1.13 11.41
N LEU A 63 -3.44 0.27 10.69
CA LEU A 63 -4.68 0.65 10.00
C LEU A 63 -5.79 1.06 10.99
N ALA A 64 -5.94 0.35 12.11
CA ALA A 64 -6.89 0.73 13.16
C ALA A 64 -6.56 2.11 13.76
N PHE A 65 -5.27 2.41 13.92
CA PHE A 65 -4.83 3.74 14.33
C PHE A 65 -5.19 4.81 13.29
N LEU A 66 -4.96 4.58 11.99
CA LEU A 66 -5.35 5.53 10.94
C LEU A 66 -6.86 5.81 10.95
N HIS A 67 -7.70 4.79 11.14
CA HIS A 67 -9.14 4.97 11.30
C HIS A 67 -9.50 5.85 12.50
N THR A 68 -8.72 5.79 13.58
CA THR A 68 -8.91 6.66 14.75
C THR A 68 -8.56 8.10 14.41
N GLU A 69 -7.42 8.35 13.76
CA GLU A 69 -7.00 9.71 13.38
C GLU A 69 -7.96 10.37 12.37
N MET A 70 -8.60 9.61 11.49
CA MET A 70 -9.57 10.17 10.53
C MET A 70 -10.82 10.77 11.18
N ARG A 71 -11.14 10.36 12.42
CA ARG A 71 -12.25 10.93 13.21
C ARG A 71 -11.92 12.31 13.78
N ASP A 72 -10.64 12.58 14.00
CA ASP A 72 -10.14 13.88 14.46
C ASP A 72 -9.92 14.83 13.28
N PRO A 73 -10.41 16.09 13.31
CA PRO A 73 -10.22 17.03 12.21
C PRO A 73 -8.76 17.32 11.84
N GLU A 74 -7.86 17.42 12.83
CA GLU A 74 -6.44 17.66 12.56
C GLU A 74 -5.76 16.40 12.00
N GLY A 75 -6.06 15.23 12.58
CA GLY A 75 -5.61 13.94 12.09
C GLY A 75 -6.03 13.72 10.63
N ARG A 76 -7.31 13.95 10.31
CA ARG A 76 -7.83 13.89 8.95
C ARG A 76 -7.11 14.85 7.99
N ALA A 77 -6.87 16.09 8.40
CA ALA A 77 -6.16 17.06 7.56
C ALA A 77 -4.71 16.64 7.28
N LEU A 78 -4.03 16.08 8.29
CA LEU A 78 -2.68 15.55 8.14
C LEU A 78 -2.65 14.35 7.18
N LEU A 79 -3.52 13.37 7.38
CA LEU A 79 -3.63 12.20 6.51
C LEU A 79 -4.02 12.58 5.07
N ALA A 80 -4.85 13.60 4.88
CA ALA A 80 -5.16 14.13 3.54
C ALA A 80 -3.96 14.84 2.88
N GLY A 81 -3.08 15.48 3.66
CA GLY A 81 -1.81 16.03 3.16
C GLY A 81 -0.87 14.91 2.71
N ALA A 82 -0.67 13.95 3.59
CA ALA A 82 0.13 12.74 3.41
C ALA A 82 -0.28 11.98 2.12
N TRP A 83 -1.59 11.72 1.98
CA TRP A 83 -2.18 11.08 0.81
C TRP A 83 -1.90 11.84 -0.49
N ARG A 84 -2.09 13.17 -0.51
CA ARG A 84 -1.81 14.00 -1.69
C ARG A 84 -0.33 14.01 -2.05
N THR A 85 0.57 14.03 -1.07
CA THR A 85 2.02 13.92 -1.31
C THR A 85 2.37 12.59 -1.98
N CYS A 86 1.74 11.49 -1.56
CA CYS A 86 1.93 10.19 -2.21
C CYS A 86 1.37 10.15 -3.64
N VAL A 87 0.22 10.78 -3.91
CA VAL A 87 -0.30 10.91 -5.28
C VAL A 87 0.70 11.64 -6.17
N GLU A 88 1.25 12.77 -5.71
CA GLU A 88 2.27 13.51 -6.47
C GLU A 88 3.58 12.71 -6.64
N ALA A 89 3.90 11.77 -5.74
CA ALA A 89 4.98 10.83 -5.97
C ALA A 89 4.66 9.84 -7.10
N PHE A 90 3.48 9.22 -7.09
CA PHE A 90 3.05 8.35 -8.18
C PHE A 90 3.02 9.07 -9.53
N ARG A 91 2.57 10.33 -9.58
CA ARG A 91 2.63 11.15 -10.81
C ARG A 91 4.06 11.29 -11.33
N ARG A 92 5.03 11.53 -10.45
CA ARG A 92 6.45 11.62 -10.82
C ARG A 92 7.00 10.30 -11.32
N TRP A 93 6.61 9.16 -10.72
CA TRP A 93 6.96 7.84 -11.22
C TRP A 93 6.40 7.57 -12.62
N ILE A 94 5.12 7.88 -12.84
CA ILE A 94 4.45 7.73 -14.13
C ILE A 94 5.12 8.61 -15.20
N ALA A 95 5.39 9.88 -14.88
CA ALA A 95 6.07 10.80 -15.79
C ALA A 95 7.49 10.33 -16.14
N ALA A 96 8.23 9.80 -15.17
CA ALA A 96 9.55 9.21 -15.42
C ALA A 96 9.45 7.98 -16.33
N ALA A 97 8.49 7.10 -16.09
CA ALA A 97 8.26 5.91 -16.91
C ALA A 97 7.85 6.27 -18.34
N GLN A 98 7.01 7.29 -18.54
CA GLN A 98 6.70 7.82 -19.87
C GLN A 98 7.95 8.37 -20.57
N ALA A 99 8.77 9.16 -19.87
CA ALA A 99 10.01 9.72 -20.42
C ALA A 99 11.04 8.62 -20.79
N ALA A 100 11.02 7.49 -20.08
CA ALA A 100 11.84 6.32 -20.38
C ALA A 100 11.24 5.39 -21.46
N GLY A 101 10.02 5.66 -21.94
CA GLY A 101 9.31 4.82 -22.90
C GLY A 101 8.75 3.52 -22.32
N GLU A 102 8.64 3.41 -20.99
CA GLU A 102 8.07 2.25 -20.29
C GLU A 102 6.55 2.31 -20.16
N LEU A 103 5.97 3.52 -20.30
CA LEU A 103 4.52 3.74 -20.31
C LEU A 103 4.10 4.61 -21.50
N ASP A 104 2.99 4.25 -22.11
CA ASP A 104 2.24 5.05 -23.08
C ASP A 104 0.90 5.47 -22.46
N VAL A 105 0.88 6.69 -21.93
CA VAL A 105 -0.26 7.28 -21.22
C VAL A 105 -0.70 8.52 -21.98
N ALA A 106 -1.99 8.57 -22.31
CA ALA A 106 -2.59 9.73 -22.96
C ALA A 106 -2.45 11.00 -22.07
N PRO A 107 -2.26 12.19 -22.66
CA PRO A 107 -2.15 13.42 -21.90
C PRO A 107 -3.34 13.65 -20.95
N GLY A 108 -3.06 13.99 -19.69
CA GLY A 108 -4.05 14.22 -18.63
C GLY A 108 -4.45 12.97 -17.85
N LEU A 109 -4.18 11.76 -18.38
CA LEU A 109 -4.51 10.51 -17.70
C LEU A 109 -3.52 10.19 -16.57
N GLU A 110 -2.32 10.77 -16.58
CA GLU A 110 -1.29 10.56 -15.56
C GLU A 110 -1.76 10.96 -14.14
N VAL A 111 -2.62 11.98 -14.04
CA VAL A 111 -3.18 12.44 -12.76
C VAL A 111 -4.11 11.38 -12.18
N ALA A 112 -5.06 10.91 -12.99
CA ALA A 112 -6.02 9.90 -12.57
C ALA A 112 -5.35 8.55 -12.30
N LEU A 113 -4.32 8.17 -13.07
CA LEU A 113 -3.55 6.95 -12.83
C LEU A 113 -2.79 7.00 -11.52
N ALA A 114 -2.21 8.14 -11.16
CA ALA A 114 -1.53 8.28 -9.88
C ALA A 114 -2.48 8.16 -8.69
N GLU A 115 -3.67 8.78 -8.78
CA GLU A 115 -4.72 8.61 -7.77
C GLU A 115 -5.17 7.15 -7.68
N ARG A 116 -5.39 6.47 -8.82
CA ARG A 116 -5.76 5.05 -8.84
C ARG A 116 -4.68 4.16 -8.25
N ALA A 117 -3.41 4.41 -8.54
CA ALA A 117 -2.29 3.67 -7.96
C ALA A 117 -2.22 3.85 -6.43
N ARG A 118 -2.47 5.08 -5.95
CA ARG A 118 -2.56 5.36 -4.52
C ARG A 118 -3.73 4.65 -3.85
N VAL A 119 -4.91 4.64 -4.48
CA VAL A 119 -6.10 3.92 -4.00
C VAL A 119 -5.86 2.42 -4.00
N ALA A 120 -5.21 1.88 -5.03
CA ALA A 120 -4.83 0.47 -5.11
C ALA A 120 -3.86 0.10 -3.98
N LEU A 121 -2.89 0.96 -3.65
CA LEU A 121 -2.00 0.75 -2.51
C LEU A 121 -2.77 0.69 -1.17
N ASP A 122 -3.68 1.63 -0.90
CA ASP A 122 -4.51 1.62 0.31
C ASP A 122 -5.38 0.36 0.40
N GLY A 123 -6.05 0.03 -0.71
CA GLY A 123 -6.90 -1.15 -0.81
C GLY A 123 -6.10 -2.45 -0.66
N ALA A 124 -4.89 -2.50 -1.21
CA ALA A 124 -4.00 -3.66 -1.11
C ALA A 124 -3.54 -3.91 0.32
N LEU A 125 -3.18 -2.85 1.07
CA LEU A 125 -2.82 -2.95 2.48
C LEU A 125 -3.98 -3.50 3.31
N MET A 126 -5.19 -2.93 3.13
CA MET A 126 -6.38 -3.42 3.83
C MET A 126 -6.72 -4.86 3.44
N GLY A 127 -6.82 -5.14 2.14
CA GLY A 127 -7.15 -6.46 1.62
C GLY A 127 -6.19 -7.53 2.11
N TRP A 128 -4.89 -7.27 2.09
CA TRP A 128 -3.89 -8.24 2.56
C TRP A 128 -4.02 -8.55 4.05
N THR A 129 -4.36 -7.58 4.91
CA THR A 129 -4.59 -7.88 6.34
C THR A 129 -5.75 -8.86 6.57
N LEU A 130 -6.74 -8.85 5.67
CA LEU A 130 -7.91 -9.73 5.72
C LEU A 130 -7.61 -11.11 5.14
N VAL A 131 -7.02 -11.18 3.94
CA VAL A 131 -6.84 -12.46 3.22
C VAL A 131 -5.50 -13.14 3.48
N ARG A 132 -4.48 -12.38 3.91
CA ARG A 132 -3.11 -12.82 4.23
C ARG A 132 -2.49 -13.74 3.18
N ARG A 133 -2.76 -13.46 1.90
CA ARG A 133 -2.33 -14.28 0.77
C ARG A 133 -0.93 -13.85 0.32
N GLY A 134 0.01 -14.80 0.35
CA GLY A 134 1.39 -14.55 -0.06
C GLY A 134 2.08 -13.52 0.82
N ARG A 135 3.26 -13.06 0.39
CA ARG A 135 3.98 -12.00 1.10
C ARG A 135 3.41 -10.63 0.74
N LEU A 136 3.42 -9.70 1.70
CA LEU A 136 2.90 -8.35 1.51
C LEU A 136 3.63 -7.63 0.36
N GLU A 137 4.95 -7.76 0.26
CA GLU A 137 5.74 -7.13 -0.80
C GLU A 137 5.32 -7.54 -2.21
N ASP A 138 4.97 -8.82 -2.42
CA ASP A 138 4.53 -9.32 -3.73
C ASP A 138 3.11 -8.87 -4.01
N TRP A 139 2.26 -8.88 -2.99
CA TRP A 139 0.88 -8.41 -3.07
C TRP A 139 0.81 -6.93 -3.46
N LEU A 140 1.58 -6.07 -2.79
CA LEU A 140 1.60 -4.62 -3.09
C LEU A 140 2.06 -4.34 -4.53
N VAL A 141 3.11 -5.03 -4.97
CA VAL A 141 3.60 -4.95 -6.35
C VAL A 141 2.49 -5.31 -7.33
N ALA A 142 1.86 -6.47 -7.15
CA ALA A 142 0.81 -6.94 -8.05
C ALA A 142 -0.37 -5.96 -8.13
N GLN A 143 -0.87 -5.48 -7.00
CA GLN A 143 -2.04 -4.60 -6.98
C GLN A 143 -1.77 -3.21 -7.56
N VAL A 144 -0.61 -2.62 -7.25
CA VAL A 144 -0.29 -1.27 -7.73
C VAL A 144 0.05 -1.29 -9.22
N LEU A 145 0.79 -2.29 -9.67
CA LEU A 145 1.30 -2.30 -11.05
C LEU A 145 0.27 -2.83 -12.04
N ALA A 146 -0.73 -3.58 -11.59
CA ALA A 146 -1.93 -3.88 -12.38
C ALA A 146 -2.68 -2.61 -12.83
N VAL A 147 -2.57 -1.49 -12.10
CA VAL A 147 -3.14 -0.21 -12.53
C VAL A 147 -2.41 0.36 -13.74
N LEU A 148 -1.10 0.08 -13.86
CA LEU A 148 -0.24 0.63 -14.91
C LEU A 148 -0.09 -0.33 -16.10
N GLU A 149 -0.31 -1.63 -15.90
CA GLU A 149 -0.19 -2.67 -16.92
C GLU A 149 -0.87 -2.33 -18.25
N PRO A 150 -2.12 -1.82 -18.31
CA PRO A 150 -2.78 -1.48 -19.57
C PRO A 150 -2.10 -0.38 -20.38
N HIS A 151 -1.16 0.34 -19.77
CA HIS A 151 -0.42 1.45 -20.35
C HIS A 151 1.03 1.08 -20.67
N VAL A 152 1.43 -0.17 -20.44
CA VAL A 152 2.76 -0.64 -20.85
C VAL A 152 2.73 -0.97 -22.34
N PRO A 153 3.67 -0.44 -23.17
CA PRO A 153 3.70 -0.75 -24.59
C PRO A 153 3.80 -2.25 -24.87
N ALA A 154 3.07 -2.71 -25.90
CA ALA A 154 3.10 -4.11 -26.31
C ALA A 154 4.54 -4.55 -26.65
N GLY A 155 4.97 -5.70 -26.08
CA GLY A 155 6.33 -6.22 -26.24
C GLY A 155 7.35 -5.72 -25.21
N THR A 156 6.97 -4.75 -24.36
CA THR A 156 7.84 -4.20 -23.29
C THR A 156 7.39 -4.63 -21.90
N SER A 157 6.34 -5.45 -21.77
CA SER A 157 5.82 -5.84 -20.45
C SER A 157 6.93 -6.45 -19.59
N PRO A 158 7.37 -5.77 -18.51
CA PRO A 158 8.32 -6.34 -17.57
C PRO A 158 7.63 -7.37 -16.66
N TRP A 159 6.29 -7.45 -16.73
CA TRP A 159 5.46 -8.30 -15.90
C TRP A 159 5.31 -9.68 -16.55
N THR A 160 5.87 -10.70 -15.91
CA THR A 160 5.36 -12.06 -16.05
C THR A 160 4.22 -12.18 -15.05
N PRO A 161 2.95 -12.35 -15.50
CA PRO A 161 1.87 -12.61 -14.56
C PRO A 161 2.12 -14.00 -13.97
N GLU A 162 2.77 -14.09 -12.81
CA GLU A 162 2.53 -15.20 -11.92
C GLU A 162 1.06 -15.08 -11.52
N ARG A 163 0.22 -15.85 -12.21
CA ARG A 163 -1.18 -15.99 -11.85
C ARG A 163 -1.19 -16.40 -10.38
N CYS A 164 -1.76 -15.55 -9.54
CA CYS A 164 -2.21 -15.99 -8.24
C CYS A 164 -3.25 -17.09 -8.49
N GLU A 165 -2.84 -18.36 -8.47
CA GLU A 165 -3.79 -19.48 -8.55
C GLU A 165 -4.82 -19.30 -7.44
N PRO A 166 -6.12 -19.24 -7.74
CA PRO A 166 -7.13 -18.99 -6.71
C PRO A 166 -6.98 -20.03 -5.61
N THR A 167 -6.75 -19.57 -4.38
CA THR A 167 -6.81 -20.46 -3.21
C THR A 167 -8.22 -21.05 -3.21
N PRO A 168 -8.41 -22.37 -3.04
CA PRO A 168 -9.75 -22.92 -2.95
C PRO A 168 -10.53 -22.12 -1.90
N ALA A 169 -11.73 -21.70 -2.28
CA ALA A 169 -12.59 -20.88 -1.41
C ALA A 169 -12.79 -21.61 -0.09
N VAL A 170 -12.21 -21.05 0.98
CA VAL A 170 -12.58 -21.43 2.34
C VAL A 170 -13.93 -20.76 2.58
N ASP A 171 -15.00 -21.55 2.71
CA ASP A 171 -16.30 -21.04 3.15
C ASP A 171 -16.18 -20.61 4.62
N PRO A 172 -16.17 -19.29 4.92
CA PRO A 172 -15.96 -18.80 6.28
C PRO A 172 -17.15 -19.11 7.19
N TRP A 173 -18.26 -19.60 6.65
CA TRP A 173 -19.48 -19.93 7.36
C TRP A 173 -19.71 -21.44 7.51
N ARG A 174 -18.79 -22.28 7.03
CA ARG A 174 -18.88 -23.72 7.22
C ARG A 174 -18.47 -24.06 8.65
N PRO A 175 -19.38 -24.57 9.51
CA PRO A 175 -18.99 -25.01 10.84
C PRO A 175 -17.97 -26.15 10.73
N PRO A 176 -17.04 -26.28 11.70
CA PRO A 176 -16.11 -27.41 11.72
C PRO A 176 -16.91 -28.71 11.68
N ALA A 177 -16.49 -29.64 10.82
CA ALA A 177 -17.16 -30.93 10.68
C ALA A 177 -17.28 -31.56 12.08
N GLY A 178 -18.52 -31.85 12.49
CA GLY A 178 -18.86 -32.25 13.85
C GLY A 178 -17.99 -33.40 14.32
N GLY A 179 -17.34 -33.20 15.47
CA GLY A 179 -16.84 -34.31 16.26
C GLY A 179 -18.04 -35.13 16.69
N GLU A 180 -18.14 -36.35 16.15
CA GLU A 180 -18.98 -37.39 16.73
C GLU A 180 -18.50 -37.60 18.17
N GLU A 181 -19.21 -37.01 19.14
CA GLU A 181 -19.21 -37.50 20.51
C GLU A 181 -19.83 -38.88 20.48
N GLY A 182 -18.95 -39.88 20.29
CA GLY A 182 -19.26 -41.28 20.44
C GLY A 182 -19.72 -41.54 21.87
N GLY A 183 -21.04 -41.57 22.06
CA GLY A 183 -21.66 -42.27 23.17
C GLY A 183 -21.21 -43.74 23.17
N ARG A 184 -20.73 -44.18 24.32
CA ARG A 184 -20.70 -45.58 24.78
C ARG A 184 -20.47 -45.51 26.29
N THR A 185 -21.56 -45.57 27.05
CA THR A 185 -22.01 -46.71 27.89
C THR A 185 -21.11 -46.95 29.08
#